data_AF-A0A949V5R0-F1
#
_entry.id   AF-A0A949V5R0-F1
#
_cell.length_a   1.000
_cell.length_b   1.000
_cell.length_c   1.000
_cell.angle_alpha   90.00
_cell.angle_beta   90.00
_cell.angle_gamma   90.00
#
_symmetry.space_group_name_H-M   'P 1'
#
loop_
_entity.id
_entity.type
_entity.pdbx_description
1 polymer ?
#
loop_
_entity_poly.entity_id
_entity_poly.type
_entity_poly.pdbx_seq_one_letter_code
_entity_poly.pdbx_strand_id
1 'polypeptide(L)'
;MADTNLKPGTTIAKTQSKLLAGNTEKHEPVRKNNDRSLPEKAEPKVLRDMTVSYVSIRHYDRKTNRTKRYTRSASLRLNGTWMEEAGFTTGTKINVRVMPGCLVITACPAETPLMKVLNSTTHLPEKEQQQVMMFLQGVAAKLAIEST
;
A
#
# COMPACT_ATOMS: atom_id res chain seq x y z
N MET A 1 -61.50 18.35 -2.34
CA MET A 1 -61.72 17.05 -3.00
C MET A 1 -60.51 16.79 -3.88
N ALA A 2 -59.55 16.00 -3.40
CA ALA A 2 -58.44 15.45 -4.19
C ALA A 2 -57.88 14.25 -3.41
N ASP A 3 -58.16 13.06 -3.94
CA ASP A 3 -57.56 11.77 -3.60
C ASP A 3 -56.05 11.81 -3.91
N THR A 4 -55.15 11.03 -3.29
CA THR A 4 -55.15 9.56 -3.23
C THR A 4 -54.29 9.02 -2.08
N ASN A 5 -54.81 7.96 -1.46
CA ASN A 5 -54.23 7.14 -0.40
C ASN A 5 -53.32 6.00 -0.92
N LEU A 6 -52.36 5.62 -0.05
CA LEU A 6 -51.75 4.31 0.23
C LEU A 6 -51.81 3.10 -0.75
N LYS A 7 -50.59 2.58 -1.04
CA LYS A 7 -50.06 1.19 -1.20
C LYS A 7 -50.71 0.18 -2.19
N PRO A 8 -49.87 -0.75 -2.69
CA PRO A 8 -49.98 -2.14 -2.23
C PRO A 8 -48.62 -2.81 -1.92
N GLY A 9 -48.64 -3.83 -1.06
CA GLY A 9 -47.51 -4.72 -0.77
C GLY A 9 -47.53 -5.99 -1.62
N THR A 10 -46.43 -6.75 -1.61
CA THR A 10 -46.44 -8.18 -1.97
C THR A 10 -45.34 -8.93 -1.23
N THR A 11 -45.79 -9.93 -0.47
CA THR A 11 -45.07 -10.98 0.24
C THR A 11 -44.41 -11.96 -0.74
N ILE A 12 -43.16 -12.38 -0.50
CA ILE A 12 -42.61 -13.63 -1.04
C ILE A 12 -41.82 -14.36 0.07
N ALA A 13 -42.03 -15.67 0.09
CA ALA A 13 -41.87 -16.61 1.19
C ALA A 13 -40.43 -17.08 1.49
N LYS A 14 -40.31 -17.71 2.67
CA LYS A 14 -39.19 -18.56 3.12
C LYS A 14 -38.87 -19.67 2.11
N THR A 15 -37.59 -19.99 1.94
CA THR A 15 -37.11 -21.35 1.59
C THR A 15 -35.82 -21.64 2.34
N GLN A 16 -35.76 -22.84 2.89
CA GLN A 16 -34.78 -23.36 3.85
C GLN A 16 -33.48 -23.81 3.17
N SER A 17 -32.35 -23.69 3.87
CA SER A 17 -31.26 -24.67 3.74
C SER A 17 -30.69 -25.03 5.13
N LYS A 18 -31.05 -26.24 5.57
CA LYS A 18 -30.34 -27.17 6.49
C LYS A 18 -28.89 -27.39 5.97
N LEU A 19 -27.84 -27.82 6.68
CA LEU A 19 -27.56 -28.56 7.93
C LEU A 19 -26.20 -28.04 8.47
N LEU A 20 -26.03 -27.74 9.77
CA LEU A 20 -25.49 -28.60 10.84
C LEU A 20 -24.13 -29.27 10.54
N ALA A 21 -23.10 -28.96 11.34
CA ALA A 21 -22.67 -29.80 12.49
C ALA A 21 -21.27 -29.39 12.97
N GLY A 22 -21.14 -29.14 14.29
CA GLY A 22 -19.93 -29.10 15.17
C GLY A 22 -18.56 -28.88 14.49
N ASN A 23 -17.37 -29.13 15.03
CA ASN A 23 -16.92 -29.81 16.22
C ASN A 23 -15.76 -28.97 16.77
N THR A 24 -15.80 -28.67 18.06
CA THR A 24 -14.61 -28.38 18.86
C THR A 24 -13.67 -29.58 18.83
N GLU A 25 -12.42 -29.37 18.46
CA GLU A 25 -11.34 -30.28 18.84
C GLU A 25 -10.04 -29.48 19.06
N LYS A 26 -9.55 -29.54 20.30
CA LYS A 26 -8.21 -29.10 20.68
C LYS A 26 -7.23 -30.20 20.29
N HIS A 27 -6.13 -29.85 19.63
CA HIS A 27 -4.93 -30.69 19.60
C HIS A 27 -3.67 -29.85 19.33
N GLU A 28 -2.86 -29.62 20.36
CA GLU A 28 -1.39 -29.71 20.24
C GLU A 28 -1.02 -31.20 20.40
N PRO A 29 0.13 -31.75 19.96
CA PRO A 29 1.42 -31.09 19.70
C PRO A 29 2.11 -31.58 18.40
N VAL A 30 3.33 -31.10 18.12
CA VAL A 30 4.53 -31.87 17.65
C VAL A 30 5.48 -30.96 16.86
N ARG A 31 6.70 -30.82 17.40
CA ARG A 31 7.85 -30.15 16.79
C ARG A 31 8.36 -30.96 15.58
N LYS A 32 8.53 -30.30 14.43
CA LYS A 32 9.49 -30.71 13.40
C LYS A 32 10.18 -29.46 12.85
N ASN A 33 11.41 -29.24 13.31
CA ASN A 33 12.40 -28.49 12.54
C ASN A 33 12.71 -29.32 11.30
N ASN A 34 12.84 -28.70 10.12
CA ASN A 34 13.72 -29.18 9.06
C ASN A 34 14.02 -28.05 8.06
N ASP A 35 15.32 -27.75 8.01
CA ASP A 35 16.18 -27.35 6.90
C ASP A 35 15.73 -26.39 5.78
N ARG A 36 16.61 -25.39 5.62
CA ARG A 36 16.81 -24.44 4.53
C ARG A 36 16.27 -24.86 3.15
N SER A 37 15.33 -24.05 2.66
CA SER A 37 15.21 -23.76 1.24
C SER A 37 15.22 -22.24 1.06
N LEU A 38 16.24 -21.74 0.35
CA LEU A 38 16.29 -20.36 -0.15
C LEU A 38 15.00 -20.08 -0.94
N PRO A 39 14.27 -18.99 -0.68
CA PRO A 39 13.07 -18.70 -1.45
C PRO A 39 13.47 -18.27 -2.87
N GLU A 40 13.20 -19.20 -3.77
CA GLU A 40 13.00 -19.02 -5.21
C GLU A 40 12.24 -17.72 -5.49
N LYS A 41 12.86 -16.90 -6.36
CA LYS A 41 12.32 -15.75 -7.12
C LYS A 41 10.96 -15.20 -6.62
N ALA A 42 11.00 -14.02 -5.99
CA ALA A 42 9.83 -13.36 -5.43
C ALA A 42 8.77 -12.99 -6.49
N GLU A 43 7.83 -13.90 -6.74
CA GLU A 43 6.53 -13.55 -7.28
C GLU A 43 5.81 -12.59 -6.31
N PRO A 44 4.98 -11.65 -6.79
CA PRO A 44 4.31 -10.67 -5.94
C PRO A 44 3.40 -11.40 -4.96
N LYS A 45 3.90 -11.58 -3.74
CA LYS A 45 3.20 -12.27 -2.67
C LYS A 45 1.99 -11.43 -2.26
N VAL A 46 0.86 -11.86 -2.82
CA VAL A 46 -0.52 -11.68 -2.37
C VAL A 46 -1.18 -10.36 -2.82
N LEU A 47 -2.12 -10.48 -3.76
CA LEU A 47 -3.21 -9.50 -3.95
C LEU A 47 -3.93 -9.35 -2.62
N ARG A 48 -3.92 -8.13 -2.06
CA ARG A 48 -4.58 -7.84 -0.78
C ARG A 48 -5.95 -7.24 -1.06
N ASP A 49 -6.99 -7.94 -0.65
CA ASP A 49 -8.35 -7.42 -0.71
C ASP A 49 -8.55 -6.39 0.41
N MET A 50 -8.69 -5.13 0.03
CA MET A 50 -8.91 -4.00 0.93
C MET A 50 -10.18 -3.27 0.52
N THR A 51 -10.97 -2.88 1.53
CA THR A 51 -12.20 -2.09 1.32
C THR A 51 -11.96 -0.64 1.70
N VAL A 52 -12.47 0.28 0.88
CA VAL A 52 -12.45 1.71 1.18
C VAL A 52 -13.31 1.98 2.41
N SER A 53 -12.71 2.67 3.38
CA SER A 53 -13.37 3.07 4.63
C SER A 53 -13.75 4.56 4.59
N TYR A 54 -14.30 5.06 5.69
CA TYR A 54 -14.56 6.50 5.85
C TYR A 54 -13.89 7.04 7.11
N VAL A 55 -13.38 8.25 7.03
CA VAL A 55 -12.99 9.05 8.19
C VAL A 55 -14.08 10.08 8.46
N SER A 56 -14.50 10.18 9.72
CA SER A 56 -15.49 11.14 10.18
C SER A 56 -14.80 12.25 10.98
N ILE A 57 -14.95 13.49 10.53
CA ILE A 57 -14.42 14.67 11.20
C ILE A 57 -15.57 15.37 11.91
N ARG A 58 -15.46 15.52 13.23
CA ARG A 58 -16.41 16.27 14.04
C ARG A 58 -16.11 17.76 13.94
N HIS A 59 -17.07 18.53 13.45
CA HIS A 59 -17.05 19.99 13.53
C HIS A 59 -17.82 20.41 14.79
N TYR A 60 -17.10 20.98 15.75
CA TYR A 60 -17.66 21.44 17.01
C TYR A 60 -17.27 22.88 17.27
N ASP A 61 -18.08 23.58 18.05
CA ASP A 61 -17.74 24.92 18.50
C ASP A 61 -16.65 24.86 19.57
N ARG A 62 -15.51 25.51 19.34
CA ARG A 62 -14.41 25.50 20.31
C ARG A 62 -14.78 26.16 21.65
N LYS A 63 -15.70 27.14 21.64
CA LYS A 63 -16.09 27.87 22.86
C LYS A 63 -17.10 27.10 23.70
N THR A 64 -18.05 26.41 23.07
CA THR A 64 -19.15 25.72 23.77
C THR A 64 -19.02 24.19 23.77
N ASN A 65 -18.01 23.65 23.08
CA ASN A 65 -17.78 22.22 22.84
C ASN A 65 -18.97 21.46 22.22
N ARG A 66 -19.95 22.18 21.67
CA ARG A 66 -21.14 21.59 21.06
C ARG A 66 -20.85 21.15 19.62
N THR A 67 -21.29 19.95 19.28
CA THR A 67 -21.19 19.43 17.90
C THR A 67 -22.13 20.22 17.00
N LYS A 68 -21.61 20.75 15.90
CA LYS A 68 -22.42 21.36 14.84
C LYS A 68 -22.78 20.35 13.77
N ARG A 69 -21.78 19.59 13.30
CA ARG A 69 -21.95 18.58 12.25
C ARG A 69 -20.78 17.61 12.18
N TYR A 70 -20.95 16.53 11.43
CA TYR A 70 -19.89 15.62 11.02
C TYR A 70 -19.68 15.71 9.51
N THR A 71 -18.43 15.61 9.05
CA THR A 71 -18.08 15.44 7.64
C THR A 71 -17.46 14.06 7.46
N ARG A 72 -17.85 13.34 6.41
CA ARG A 72 -17.28 12.03 6.07
C ARG A 72 -16.48 12.13 4.79
N SER A 73 -15.28 11.60 4.79
CA SER A 73 -14.42 11.50 3.61
C SER A 73 -14.00 10.05 3.41
N ALA A 74 -13.96 9.59 2.16
CA ALA A 74 -13.44 8.27 1.82
C ALA A 74 -11.96 8.18 2.23
N SER A 75 -11.55 7.03 2.75
CA SER A 75 -10.20 6.79 3.25
C SER A 75 -9.75 5.38 2.95
N LEU A 76 -8.57 5.27 2.37
CA LEU A 76 -7.87 4.01 2.15
C LEU A 76 -6.69 3.93 3.13
N ARG A 77 -6.61 2.85 3.91
CA ARG A 77 -5.48 2.57 4.80
C ARG A 77 -4.66 1.43 4.23
N LEU A 78 -3.41 1.71 3.91
CA LEU A 78 -2.41 0.73 3.51
C LEU A 78 -1.49 0.48 4.71
N ASN A 79 -1.39 -0.77 5.17
CA ASN A 79 -0.56 -1.15 6.31
C ASN A 79 0.11 -2.51 6.08
N GLY A 80 1.25 -2.71 6.74
CA GLY A 80 2.01 -3.97 6.74
C GLY A 80 3.49 -3.76 6.42
N THR A 81 4.30 -4.77 6.74
CA THR A 81 5.75 -4.79 6.51
C THR A 81 6.11 -4.67 5.02
N TRP A 82 5.22 -5.16 4.14
CA TRP A 82 5.37 -5.09 2.69
C TRP A 82 5.47 -3.66 2.14
N MET A 83 4.98 -2.64 2.87
CA MET A 83 5.16 -1.25 2.44
C MET A 83 6.62 -0.84 2.44
N GLU A 84 7.38 -1.23 3.46
CA GLU A 84 8.81 -0.96 3.55
C GLU A 84 9.58 -1.71 2.47
N GLU A 85 9.24 -2.98 2.24
CA GLU A 85 9.80 -3.80 1.15
C GLU A 85 9.54 -3.19 -0.24
N ALA A 86 8.38 -2.55 -0.43
CA ALA A 86 8.01 -1.82 -1.64
C ALA A 86 8.62 -0.41 -1.73
N GLY A 87 9.45 0.01 -0.77
CA GLY A 87 10.11 1.32 -0.77
C GLY A 87 9.26 2.48 -0.20
N PHE A 88 8.09 2.18 0.38
CA PHE A 88 7.26 3.16 1.10
C PHE A 88 7.68 3.27 2.57
N THR A 89 8.91 3.71 2.81
CA THR A 89 9.42 3.94 4.16
C THR A 89 8.83 5.20 4.80
N THR A 90 8.85 5.27 6.14
CA THR A 90 8.35 6.43 6.87
C THR A 90 9.12 7.70 6.49
N GLY A 91 8.39 8.76 6.15
CA GLY A 91 8.97 10.05 5.73
C GLY A 91 9.29 10.15 4.23
N THR A 92 9.11 9.07 3.46
CA THR A 92 9.27 9.11 2.00
C THR A 92 8.13 9.89 1.35
N LYS A 93 8.47 10.78 0.41
CA LYS A 93 7.47 11.50 -0.37
C LYS A 93 6.79 10.52 -1.32
N ILE A 94 5.48 10.66 -1.48
CA ILE A 94 4.71 9.83 -2.41
C ILE A 94 4.07 10.70 -3.48
N ASN A 95 3.99 10.16 -4.69
CA ASN A 95 3.18 10.69 -5.77
C ASN A 95 1.91 9.86 -5.90
N VAL A 96 0.76 10.53 -5.97
CA VAL A 96 -0.54 9.88 -6.12
C VAL A 96 -1.18 10.39 -7.40
N ARG A 97 -1.42 9.48 -8.34
CA ARG A 97 -2.13 9.76 -9.59
C ARG A 97 -3.51 9.14 -9.54
N VAL A 98 -4.52 9.96 -9.76
CA VAL A 98 -5.93 9.54 -9.77
C VAL A 98 -6.38 9.37 -11.21
N MET A 99 -6.90 8.20 -11.53
CA MET A 99 -7.49 7.87 -12.82
C MET A 99 -8.90 7.29 -12.60
N PRO A 100 -9.79 7.34 -13.60
CA PRO A 100 -11.08 6.68 -13.50
C PRO A 100 -10.91 5.18 -13.17
N GLY A 101 -11.43 4.75 -12.02
CA GLY A 101 -11.34 3.36 -11.56
C GLY A 101 -9.97 2.90 -11.04
N CYS A 102 -8.95 3.76 -10.98
CA CYS A 102 -7.60 3.37 -10.56
C CYS A 102 -6.88 4.48 -9.79
N LEU A 103 -6.15 4.09 -8.75
CA LEU A 103 -5.24 4.95 -8.00
C LEU A 103 -3.82 4.39 -8.13
N VAL A 104 -2.92 5.16 -8.73
CA VAL A 104 -1.50 4.78 -8.83
C VAL A 104 -0.74 5.54 -7.76
N ILE A 105 -0.11 4.79 -6.85
CA ILE A 105 0.70 5.34 -5.77
C ILE A 105 2.16 4.95 -6.04
N THR A 106 3.05 5.94 -6.04
CA THR A 106 4.47 5.72 -6.31
C THR A 106 5.31 6.38 -5.22
N ALA A 107 6.27 5.64 -4.66
CA ALA A 107 7.25 6.19 -3.74
C ALA A 107 8.27 7.03 -4.51
N CYS A 108 8.53 8.24 -4.04
CA CYS A 108 9.59 9.12 -4.52
C CYS A 108 10.62 9.23 -3.39
N PRO A 109 11.58 8.28 -3.31
CA PRO A 109 12.64 8.34 -2.31
C PRO A 109 13.41 9.66 -2.45
N ALA A 110 13.90 10.18 -1.33
CA ALA A 110 14.67 11.42 -1.34
C ALA A 110 15.89 11.27 -2.26
N GLU A 111 15.97 12.08 -3.30
CA GLU A 111 17.10 12.08 -4.21
C GLU A 111 18.36 12.49 -3.45
N THR A 112 19.31 11.55 -3.35
CA THR A 112 20.64 11.87 -2.83
C THR A 112 21.35 12.83 -3.80
N PRO A 113 22.29 13.67 -3.34
CA PRO A 113 23.08 14.52 -4.23
C PRO A 113 23.74 13.74 -5.36
N LEU A 114 24.18 12.51 -5.08
CA LEU A 114 24.75 11.59 -6.07
C LEU A 114 23.72 11.17 -7.12
N MET A 115 22.49 10.80 -6.70
CA MET A 115 21.43 10.42 -7.64
C MET A 115 21.06 11.56 -8.59
N LYS A 116 21.08 12.81 -8.12
CA LYS A 116 20.84 13.98 -9.00
C LYS A 116 21.89 14.09 -10.09
N VAL A 117 23.17 13.97 -9.72
CA VAL A 117 24.29 14.00 -10.67
C VAL A 117 24.18 12.85 -11.68
N LEU A 118 23.89 11.64 -11.22
CA LEU A 118 23.72 10.48 -12.10
C LEU A 118 22.53 10.64 -13.06
N ASN A 119 21.38 11.12 -12.57
CA ASN A 119 20.21 11.36 -13.41
C ASN A 119 20.50 12.41 -14.49
N SER A 120 21.24 13.47 -14.17
CA SER A 120 21.68 14.44 -15.19
C SER A 120 22.66 13.85 -16.21
N THR A 121 23.45 12.84 -15.82
CA THR A 121 24.41 12.16 -16.71
C THR A 121 23.70 11.32 -17.78
N THR A 122 22.46 10.86 -17.52
CA THR A 122 21.65 10.09 -18.49
C THR A 122 21.28 10.89 -19.75
N HIS A 123 21.32 12.22 -19.67
CA HIS A 123 21.04 13.11 -20.79
C HIS A 123 22.27 13.50 -21.62
N LEU A 124 23.47 13.05 -21.23
CA LEU A 124 24.72 13.33 -21.95
C LEU A 124 24.90 12.39 -23.16
N PRO A 125 25.67 12.79 -24.18
CA PRO A 125 26.04 11.91 -25.28
C PRO A 125 26.87 10.71 -24.79
N GLU A 126 26.70 9.56 -25.46
CA GLU A 126 27.23 8.26 -25.02
C GLU A 126 28.74 8.26 -24.72
N LYS A 127 29.53 9.00 -25.47
CA LYS A 127 30.98 9.14 -25.24
C LYS A 127 31.30 9.76 -23.87
N GLU A 128 30.53 10.75 -23.45
CA GLU A 128 30.69 11.41 -22.14
C GLU A 128 30.18 10.51 -21.02
N GLN A 129 29.10 9.76 -21.26
CA GLN A 129 28.63 8.72 -20.32
C GLN A 129 29.69 7.64 -20.10
N GLN A 130 30.35 7.17 -21.17
CA GLN A 130 31.43 6.19 -21.09
C GLN A 130 32.59 6.71 -20.24
N GLN A 131 32.96 7.98 -20.41
CA GLN A 131 34.05 8.60 -19.67
C GLN A 131 33.71 8.76 -18.17
N VAL A 132 32.49 9.16 -17.85
CA VAL A 132 32.00 9.21 -16.46
C VAL A 132 31.98 7.81 -15.85
N MET A 133 31.51 6.79 -16.58
CA MET A 133 31.48 5.41 -16.10
C MET A 133 32.90 4.88 -15.81
N MET A 134 33.85 5.11 -16.71
CA MET A 134 35.25 4.71 -16.52
C MET A 134 35.87 5.39 -15.29
N PHE A 135 35.57 6.68 -15.07
CA PHE A 135 36.04 7.39 -13.89
C PHE A 135 35.46 6.81 -12.59
N LEU A 136 34.15 6.56 -12.54
CA LEU A 136 33.49 5.97 -11.37
C LEU A 136 34.04 4.57 -11.04
N GLN A 137 34.27 3.75 -12.07
CA GLN A 137 34.90 2.43 -11.91
C GLN A 137 36.31 2.54 -11.32
N GLY A 138 37.12 3.51 -11.78
CA GLY A 138 38.45 3.76 -11.24
C GLY A 138 38.45 4.19 -9.77
N VAL A 139 37.54 5.09 -9.39
CA VAL A 139 37.38 5.51 -7.99
C VAL A 139 36.93 4.35 -7.11
N ALA A 140 35.98 3.54 -7.57
CA ALA A 140 35.50 2.37 -6.83
C ALA A 140 36.63 1.34 -6.61
N ALA A 141 37.44 1.07 -7.64
CA ALA A 141 38.57 0.15 -7.54
C ALA A 141 39.63 0.65 -6.55
N LYS A 142 39.92 1.96 -6.55
CA LYS A 142 40.87 2.55 -5.60
C LYS A 142 40.39 2.46 -4.15
N LEU A 143 39.11 2.77 -3.90
CA LEU A 143 38.52 2.67 -2.56
C LEU A 143 38.54 1.25 -2.01
N ALA A 144 38.35 0.23 -2.87
CA ALA A 144 38.41 -1.17 -2.47
C ALA A 144 39.81 -1.61 -1.99
N ILE A 145 40.87 -1.02 -2.58
CA ILE A 145 42.25 -1.31 -2.20
C ILE A 145 42.61 -0.61 -0.88
N GLU A 146 42.11 0.59 -0.63
CA GLU A 146 42.38 1.37 0.60
C GLU A 146 41.58 0.90 1.83
N SER A 147 40.49 0.15 1.63
CA SER A 147 39.66 -0.39 2.73
C SER A 147 40.10 -1.75 3.27
N THR A 148 41.22 -2.30 2.79
CA THR A 148 41.77 -3.63 3.17
C THR A 148 43.03 -3.46 4.00
#